data_AF-Q22UA2-F1
#
_entry.id   AF-Q22UA2-F1
#
_cell.length_a   1.000
_cell.length_b   1.000
_cell.length_c   1.000
_cell.angle_alpha   90.00
_cell.angle_beta   90.00
_cell.angle_gamma   90.00
#
_symmetry.space_group_name_H-M   'P 1'
#
loop_
_entity.id
_entity.type
_entity.pdbx_description
1 polymer ?
#
loop_
_entity_poly.entity_id
_entity_poly.type
_entity_poly.pdbx_seq_one_letter_code
_entity_poly.pdbx_strand_id
1 'polypeptide(L)'
;MNKIVLILLILSQISIFTYAGPTSTTENKNSTANAVCNSHPIFSKASQLLNDILNSDQKGQQINNAIQKAFQNAKPAIKTSSSLGVCSGYAQQKTCCDANYVKLVDQAALLKVKPILQAKSAFQKLINIYVSQLSRNCTQNVLPSVPLTAKAIFENTTLKVLQANRTTQANCKIKFAKAISSYTRGALCAACVGVDQASNYFNSQNQLKISKLSVAAFQSQTDSAITCFQSMFTPQNLDLILSELNAAYIKGNDTCGLNVTQSVKTKFLNPKLTNSDGYGSKMCNGTNVFTKSVGCENILQGDPLLEQNITRILQLDEQNNNNRILQLTSDAVLDNSGLEVFISSTTDDAITEDGNNITPNFTGISVTTTQSGIIFLSFILLMLNIL
;
A
#
# COMPACT_ATOMS: atom_id res chain seq x y z
N MET A 1 64.43 -28.82 11.64
CA MET A 1 64.91 -29.69 10.55
C MET A 1 64.04 -30.94 10.48
N ASN A 2 63.72 -31.34 9.25
CA ASN A 2 62.76 -32.35 8.78
C ASN A 2 62.88 -33.77 9.33
N LYS A 3 61.73 -34.49 9.34
CA LYS A 3 61.40 -35.83 8.76
C LYS A 3 60.21 -36.40 9.55
N ILE A 4 58.94 -36.47 9.10
CA ILE A 4 58.28 -37.17 7.97
C ILE A 4 58.63 -38.66 7.83
N VAL A 5 57.57 -39.46 7.64
CA VAL A 5 57.42 -40.81 7.03
C VAL A 5 57.23 -41.92 8.08
N LEU A 6 56.30 -42.89 8.03
CA LEU A 6 55.11 -43.30 7.26
C LEU A 6 54.78 -44.73 7.82
N ILE A 7 53.61 -45.29 7.47
CA ILE A 7 53.19 -46.73 7.49
C ILE A 7 52.05 -46.97 8.50
N LEU A 8 50.96 -47.71 8.23
CA LEU A 8 50.18 -48.09 7.04
C LEU A 8 48.97 -48.88 7.61
N LEU A 9 47.78 -48.58 7.10
CA LEU A 9 46.54 -49.36 7.13
C LEU A 9 46.68 -50.88 7.38
N ILE A 10 45.86 -51.42 8.29
CA ILE A 10 45.25 -52.77 8.12
C ILE A 10 43.75 -52.70 8.45
N LEU A 11 42.97 -52.93 7.41
CA LEU A 11 41.56 -53.32 7.41
C LEU A 11 41.42 -54.78 7.89
N SER A 12 40.45 -55.07 8.75
CA SER A 12 39.63 -56.30 8.67
C SER A 12 38.38 -56.09 9.53
N GLN A 13 37.24 -55.88 8.86
CA GLN A 13 36.16 -56.86 8.68
C GLN A 13 35.48 -57.31 9.98
N ILE A 14 34.27 -56.77 10.24
CA ILE A 14 33.12 -57.59 10.64
C ILE A 14 31.87 -57.01 9.97
N SER A 15 31.31 -57.76 9.03
CA SER A 15 29.97 -57.58 8.50
C SER A 15 29.04 -58.52 9.25
N ILE A 16 27.95 -58.02 9.85
CA ILE A 16 26.74 -58.81 10.08
C ILE A 16 25.55 -58.02 9.55
N PHE A 17 24.95 -58.59 8.52
CA PHE A 17 23.67 -58.23 7.93
C PHE A 17 22.54 -58.53 8.91
N THR A 18 21.62 -57.58 9.10
CA THR A 18 20.20 -57.90 9.30
C THR A 18 19.37 -57.01 8.38
N TYR A 19 18.59 -57.69 7.57
CA TYR A 19 17.78 -57.20 6.47
C TYR A 19 16.40 -56.81 6.99
N ALA A 20 15.94 -55.59 6.72
CA ALA A 20 14.54 -55.21 6.80
C ALA A 20 14.22 -54.42 5.53
N GLY A 21 13.19 -54.88 4.80
CA GLY A 21 12.81 -54.42 3.47
C GLY A 21 12.22 -52.99 3.41
N PRO A 22 11.88 -52.53 2.20
CA PRO A 22 11.84 -51.12 1.86
C PRO A 22 10.49 -50.48 2.18
N THR A 23 10.51 -49.36 2.90
CA THR A 23 9.44 -48.37 2.85
C THR A 23 10.00 -47.09 2.22
N SER A 24 9.41 -46.77 1.07
CA SER A 24 9.57 -45.54 0.32
C SER A 24 9.39 -44.31 1.19
N THR A 25 10.40 -43.45 1.22
CA THR A 25 10.25 -41.99 1.05
C THR A 25 11.63 -41.46 0.71
N THR A 26 11.85 -41.13 -0.56
CA THR A 26 12.91 -40.24 -0.99
C THR A 26 12.66 -38.88 -0.34
N GLU A 27 13.16 -38.70 0.89
CA GLU A 27 13.44 -37.37 1.41
C GLU A 27 14.47 -36.76 0.47
N ASN A 28 14.01 -35.85 -0.40
CA ASN A 28 14.88 -34.84 -0.96
C ASN A 28 15.44 -34.04 0.21
N LYS A 29 16.55 -34.53 0.76
CA LYS A 29 17.40 -33.83 1.72
C LYS A 29 18.14 -32.74 0.95
N ASN A 30 17.37 -31.75 0.49
CA ASN A 30 17.91 -30.51 -0.04
C ASN A 30 18.66 -29.87 1.13
N SER A 31 19.95 -29.64 0.94
CA SER A 31 20.87 -29.23 2.00
C SER A 31 20.31 -28.05 2.79
N THR A 32 20.21 -28.19 4.11
CA THR A 32 20.13 -27.07 5.06
C THR A 32 21.43 -26.27 5.02
N ALA A 33 21.69 -25.57 3.91
CA ALA A 33 22.56 -24.41 3.95
C ALA A 33 21.99 -23.47 5.01
N ASN A 34 22.83 -22.94 5.90
CA ASN A 34 22.42 -22.03 6.97
C ASN A 34 21.64 -20.85 6.38
N ALA A 35 20.31 -20.96 6.32
CA ALA A 35 19.46 -19.93 5.76
C ALA A 35 19.56 -18.72 6.70
N VAL A 36 20.05 -17.60 6.17
CA VAL A 36 20.30 -16.36 6.92
C VAL A 36 19.34 -15.27 6.47
N CYS A 37 18.95 -14.41 7.40
CA CYS A 37 17.99 -13.34 7.14
C CYS A 37 18.47 -12.33 6.09
N ASN A 38 19.78 -12.11 6.00
CA ASN A 38 20.38 -11.22 5.01
C ASN A 38 20.12 -11.64 3.55
N SER A 39 19.89 -12.93 3.29
CA SER A 39 19.60 -13.45 1.94
C SER A 39 18.11 -13.74 1.71
N HIS A 40 17.21 -13.21 2.55
CA HIS A 40 15.78 -13.47 2.41
C HIS A 40 15.23 -12.83 1.12
N PRO A 41 14.74 -13.61 0.14
CA PRO A 41 14.46 -13.11 -1.22
C PRO A 41 13.34 -12.06 -1.27
N ILE A 42 12.38 -12.11 -0.34
CA ILE A 42 11.28 -11.13 -0.26
C ILE A 42 11.70 -9.85 0.47
N PHE A 43 12.71 -9.93 1.34
CA PHE A 43 13.02 -8.84 2.29
C PHE A 43 13.48 -7.56 1.58
N SER A 44 14.25 -7.68 0.49
CA SER A 44 14.69 -6.51 -0.30
C SER A 44 13.51 -5.71 -0.86
N LYS A 45 12.50 -6.40 -1.42
CA LYS A 45 11.30 -5.77 -1.97
C LYS A 45 10.43 -5.13 -0.89
N ALA A 46 10.21 -5.83 0.23
CA ALA A 46 9.48 -5.28 1.38
C ALA A 46 10.20 -4.07 1.99
N SER A 47 11.54 -4.10 2.07
CA SER A 47 12.35 -2.99 2.56
C SER A 47 12.25 -1.76 1.66
N GLN A 48 12.26 -1.95 0.34
CA GLN A 48 12.04 -0.86 -0.62
C GLN A 48 10.66 -0.23 -0.43
N LEU A 49 9.61 -1.04 -0.29
CA LEU A 49 8.26 -0.55 -0.03
C LEU A 49 8.17 0.22 1.30
N LEU A 50 8.80 -0.27 2.38
CA LEU A 50 8.90 0.46 3.65
C LEU A 50 9.60 1.82 3.50
N ASN A 51 10.72 1.84 2.78
CA ASN A 51 11.46 3.08 2.50
C ASN A 51 10.59 4.08 1.75
N ASP A 52 9.84 3.62 0.75
CA ASP A 52 8.92 4.45 -0.04
C ASP A 52 7.78 5.03 0.81
N ILE A 53 7.18 4.22 1.69
CA ILE A 53 6.09 4.64 2.57
C ILE A 53 6.57 5.67 3.58
N LEU A 54 7.74 5.42 4.17
CA LEU A 54 8.26 6.22 5.28
C LEU A 54 9.14 7.38 4.81
N ASN A 55 9.28 7.60 3.50
CA ASN A 55 10.22 8.57 2.94
C ASN A 55 10.03 10.01 3.46
N SER A 56 8.80 10.40 3.78
CA SER A 56 8.48 11.74 4.28
C SER A 56 8.52 11.85 5.81
N ASP A 57 8.76 10.76 6.55
CA ASP A 57 8.79 10.74 8.01
C ASP A 57 10.20 10.39 8.53
N GLN A 58 10.94 11.41 8.96
CA GLN A 58 12.34 11.24 9.39
C GLN A 58 12.51 10.23 10.53
N LYS A 59 11.57 10.20 11.50
CA LYS A 59 11.62 9.27 12.64
C LYS A 59 11.33 7.84 12.17
N GLY A 60 10.33 7.67 11.30
CA GLY A 60 9.98 6.43 10.65
C GLY A 60 11.14 5.86 9.83
N GLN A 61 11.84 6.70 9.05
CA GLN A 61 13.05 6.30 8.33
C GLN A 61 14.15 5.77 9.26
N GLN A 62 14.44 6.48 10.35
CA GLN A 62 15.47 6.05 11.31
C GLN A 62 15.13 4.69 11.93
N ILE A 63 13.88 4.52 12.36
CA ILE A 63 13.39 3.26 12.96
C ILE A 63 13.41 2.14 11.93
N ASN A 64 12.95 2.40 10.71
CA ASN A 64 12.98 1.45 9.61
C ASN A 64 14.42 1.01 9.28
N ASN A 65 15.38 1.93 9.20
CA ASN A 65 16.78 1.60 8.97
C ASN A 65 17.35 0.71 10.08
N ALA A 66 17.02 0.99 11.34
CA ALA A 66 17.46 0.17 12.47
C ALA A 66 16.80 -1.22 12.47
N ILE A 67 15.51 -1.31 12.17
CA ILE A 67 14.78 -2.58 12.04
C ILE A 67 15.30 -3.41 10.86
N GLN A 68 15.56 -2.80 9.71
CA GLN A 68 16.13 -3.50 8.54
C GLN A 68 17.49 -4.10 8.87
N LYS A 69 18.36 -3.35 9.57
CA LYS A 69 19.65 -3.86 10.06
C LYS A 69 19.47 -5.00 11.06
N ALA A 70 18.53 -4.87 11.99
CA ALA A 70 18.22 -5.92 12.96
C ALA A 70 17.74 -7.20 12.26
N PHE A 71 16.86 -7.05 11.26
CA PHE A 71 16.37 -8.16 10.44
C PHE A 71 17.52 -8.85 9.72
N GLN A 72 18.38 -8.12 9.00
CA GLN A 72 19.50 -8.71 8.25
C GLN A 72 20.46 -9.51 9.14
N ASN A 73 20.69 -9.05 10.36
CA ASN A 73 21.57 -9.69 11.33
C ASN A 73 20.87 -10.71 12.24
N ALA A 74 19.56 -10.87 12.13
CA ALA A 74 18.80 -11.80 12.96
C ALA A 74 19.19 -13.24 12.66
N LYS A 75 19.11 -14.09 13.69
CA LYS A 75 19.12 -15.54 13.53
C LYS A 75 17.67 -16.01 13.39
N PRO A 76 17.29 -16.68 12.30
CA PRO A 76 15.92 -17.14 12.11
C PRO A 76 15.50 -18.04 13.27
N ALA A 77 14.30 -17.81 13.80
CA ALA A 77 13.76 -18.54 14.93
C ALA A 77 12.27 -18.80 14.75
N ILE A 78 11.78 -19.87 15.37
CA ILE A 78 10.34 -20.14 15.44
C ILE A 78 9.72 -19.10 16.38
N LYS A 79 8.67 -18.43 15.88
CA LYS A 79 7.94 -17.37 16.59
C LYS A 79 6.48 -17.77 16.81
N THR A 80 5.89 -17.28 17.90
CA THR A 80 4.47 -17.47 18.22
C THR A 80 3.62 -16.46 17.45
N SER A 81 2.33 -16.76 17.24
CA SER A 81 1.36 -15.83 16.64
C SER A 81 1.32 -14.50 17.36
N SER A 82 1.39 -14.49 18.70
CA SER A 82 1.42 -13.25 19.50
C SER A 82 2.65 -12.39 19.22
N SER A 83 3.82 -13.00 19.00
CA SER A 83 5.05 -12.26 18.68
C SER A 83 5.07 -11.72 17.25
N LEU A 84 4.25 -12.30 16.36
CA LEU A 84 4.15 -11.90 14.96
C LEU A 84 2.92 -11.04 14.67
N GLY A 85 2.06 -10.74 15.64
CA GLY A 85 0.94 -9.79 15.48
C GLY A 85 0.15 -9.98 14.19
N VAL A 86 0.04 -8.92 13.37
CA VAL A 86 -0.66 -8.96 12.07
C VAL A 86 -0.05 -9.95 11.06
N CYS A 87 1.21 -10.35 11.23
CA CYS A 87 1.87 -11.34 10.39
C CYS A 87 1.78 -12.77 10.98
N SER A 88 0.81 -13.05 11.84
CA SER A 88 0.67 -14.33 12.57
C SER A 88 0.51 -15.56 11.68
N GLY A 89 0.13 -15.40 10.40
CA GLY A 89 0.05 -16.50 9.42
C GLY A 89 1.39 -17.23 9.20
N TYR A 90 2.51 -16.60 9.55
CA TYR A 90 3.86 -17.18 9.46
C TYR A 90 4.38 -17.72 10.80
N ALA A 91 3.53 -17.83 11.82
CA ALA A 91 3.89 -18.46 13.08
C ALA A 91 4.34 -19.92 12.86
N GLN A 92 5.19 -20.42 13.75
CA GLN A 92 5.81 -21.76 13.66
C GLN A 92 6.82 -21.95 12.51
N GLN A 93 7.02 -20.94 11.66
CA GLN A 93 8.09 -20.94 10.65
C GLN A 93 9.37 -20.32 11.23
N LYS A 94 10.54 -20.67 10.68
CA LYS A 94 11.83 -20.07 11.07
C LYS A 94 11.98 -18.68 10.45
N THR A 95 11.39 -17.68 11.10
CA THR A 95 11.32 -16.30 10.59
C THR A 95 12.38 -15.39 11.20
N CYS A 96 12.69 -14.32 10.48
CA CYS A 96 13.56 -13.22 10.90
C CYS A 96 12.77 -12.06 11.52
N CYS A 97 11.44 -12.06 11.39
CA CYS A 97 10.59 -11.05 11.98
C CYS A 97 10.52 -11.19 13.50
N ASP A 98 10.43 -10.04 14.15
CA ASP A 98 10.13 -9.91 15.57
C ASP A 98 8.95 -8.96 15.78
N ALA A 99 8.58 -8.74 17.05
CA ALA A 99 7.47 -7.86 17.38
C ALA A 99 7.69 -6.41 16.92
N ASN A 100 8.93 -5.93 16.83
CA ASN A 100 9.24 -4.57 16.37
C ASN A 100 9.04 -4.45 14.86
N TYR A 101 9.52 -5.43 14.09
CA TYR A 101 9.29 -5.49 12.64
C TYR A 101 7.80 -5.47 12.33
N VAL A 102 7.01 -6.33 13.00
CA VAL A 102 5.58 -6.42 12.70
C VAL A 102 4.81 -5.16 13.15
N LYS A 103 5.19 -4.52 14.26
CA LYS A 103 4.65 -3.20 14.63
C LYS A 103 4.96 -2.14 13.57
N LEU A 104 6.17 -2.13 13.02
CA LEU A 104 6.54 -1.23 11.93
C LEU A 104 5.69 -1.50 10.69
N VAL A 105 5.49 -2.77 10.33
CA VAL A 105 4.63 -3.17 9.19
C VAL A 105 3.21 -2.62 9.35
N ASP A 106 2.59 -2.80 10.52
CA ASP A 106 1.22 -2.35 10.73
C ASP A 106 1.10 -0.82 10.67
N GLN A 107 2.05 -0.10 11.29
CA GLN A 107 2.10 1.36 11.24
C GLN A 107 2.38 1.90 9.82
N ALA A 108 3.28 1.25 9.06
CA ALA A 108 3.60 1.64 7.70
C ALA A 108 2.39 1.42 6.76
N ALA A 109 1.69 0.29 6.90
CA ALA A 109 0.47 0.02 6.15
C ALA A 109 -0.62 1.08 6.41
N LEU A 110 -0.76 1.56 7.65
CA LEU A 110 -1.67 2.65 7.98
C LEU A 110 -1.18 3.99 7.41
N LEU A 111 0.11 4.31 7.50
CA LEU A 111 0.68 5.56 6.96
C LEU A 111 0.56 5.64 5.43
N LYS A 112 0.65 4.50 4.73
CA LYS A 112 0.54 4.42 3.26
C LYS A 112 -0.72 5.08 2.71
N VAL A 113 -1.83 5.02 3.44
CA VAL A 113 -3.14 5.51 2.95
C VAL A 113 -3.40 6.97 3.30
N LYS A 114 -2.62 7.57 4.20
CA LYS A 114 -2.75 8.99 4.57
C LYS A 114 -2.72 9.94 3.37
N PRO A 115 -1.74 9.88 2.43
CA PRO A 115 -1.74 10.78 1.28
C PRO A 115 -2.96 10.56 0.36
N ILE A 116 -3.46 9.33 0.24
CA ILE A 116 -4.68 9.01 -0.54
C ILE A 116 -5.90 9.70 0.08
N LEU A 117 -5.97 9.71 1.41
CA LEU A 117 -7.06 10.35 2.17
C LEU A 117 -6.96 11.88 2.16
N GLN A 118 -5.75 12.44 2.15
CA GLN A 118 -5.55 13.90 2.11
C GLN A 118 -5.72 14.48 0.70
N ALA A 119 -5.56 13.65 -0.34
CA ALA A 119 -5.78 14.07 -1.70
C ALA A 119 -7.26 14.38 -1.99
N LYS A 120 -7.46 15.45 -2.76
CA LYS A 120 -8.78 15.99 -3.08
C LYS A 120 -9.60 15.05 -3.96
N SER A 121 -10.71 14.55 -3.43
CA SER A 121 -11.57 13.57 -4.11
C SER A 121 -12.30 14.20 -5.31
N ALA A 122 -12.76 13.41 -6.28
CA ALA A 122 -13.55 13.95 -7.39
C ALA A 122 -14.86 14.62 -6.92
N PHE A 123 -15.39 14.20 -5.76
CA PHE A 123 -16.56 14.82 -5.13
C PHE A 123 -16.22 16.20 -4.55
N GLN A 124 -15.05 16.33 -3.91
CA GLN A 124 -14.55 17.64 -3.49
C GLN A 124 -14.30 18.55 -4.70
N LYS A 125 -13.77 18.00 -5.80
CA LYS A 125 -13.58 18.74 -7.07
C LYS A 125 -14.90 19.20 -7.68
N LEU A 126 -15.96 18.39 -7.64
CA LEU A 126 -17.30 18.75 -8.11
C LEU A 126 -17.78 20.08 -7.52
N ILE A 127 -17.63 20.25 -6.20
CA ILE A 127 -18.10 21.47 -5.53
C ILE A 127 -17.26 22.70 -5.90
N ASN A 128 -15.94 22.58 -6.09
CA ASN A 128 -15.18 23.75 -6.57
C ASN A 128 -15.50 24.08 -8.01
N ILE A 129 -15.73 23.08 -8.86
CA ILE A 129 -16.16 23.30 -10.24
C ILE A 129 -17.50 24.03 -10.23
N TYR A 130 -18.46 23.60 -9.41
CA TYR A 130 -19.74 24.29 -9.23
C TYR A 130 -19.56 25.76 -8.83
N VAL A 131 -18.78 26.04 -7.78
CA VAL A 131 -18.48 27.43 -7.34
C VAL A 131 -17.84 28.24 -8.46
N SER A 132 -16.87 27.66 -9.18
CA SER A 132 -16.23 28.34 -10.32
C SER A 132 -17.22 28.63 -11.45
N GLN A 133 -18.16 27.73 -11.73
CA GLN A 133 -19.17 27.94 -12.77
C GLN A 133 -20.21 28.99 -12.35
N LEU A 134 -20.58 29.08 -11.06
CA LEU A 134 -21.43 30.15 -10.56
C LEU A 134 -20.81 31.52 -10.86
N SER A 135 -19.53 31.72 -10.51
CA SER A 135 -18.83 32.99 -10.74
C SER A 135 -18.68 33.37 -12.22
N ARG A 136 -18.75 32.40 -13.14
CA ARG A 136 -18.63 32.65 -14.59
C ARG A 136 -19.95 32.88 -15.28
N ASN A 137 -20.98 32.16 -14.87
CA ASN A 137 -22.25 32.11 -15.59
C ASN A 137 -23.34 32.97 -14.94
N CYS A 138 -23.22 33.29 -13.65
CA CYS A 138 -24.21 34.07 -12.92
C CYS A 138 -23.66 35.46 -12.57
N THR A 139 -24.53 36.47 -12.64
CA THR A 139 -24.25 37.83 -12.20
C THR A 139 -24.36 37.94 -10.68
N GLN A 140 -23.64 38.88 -10.06
CA GLN A 140 -23.56 38.96 -8.58
C GLN A 140 -24.92 39.27 -7.91
N ASN A 141 -25.85 39.91 -8.62
CA ASN A 141 -27.20 40.23 -8.12
C ASN A 141 -28.08 38.98 -7.90
N VAL A 142 -27.83 37.88 -8.63
CA VAL A 142 -28.58 36.62 -8.47
C VAL A 142 -27.91 35.65 -7.49
N LEU A 143 -26.74 35.99 -6.96
CA LEU A 143 -26.01 35.21 -5.97
C LEU A 143 -26.21 35.77 -4.54
N PRO A 144 -25.84 35.02 -3.49
CA PRO A 144 -25.78 35.53 -2.13
C PRO A 144 -24.74 36.65 -2.02
N SER A 145 -24.94 37.57 -1.08
CA SER A 145 -24.02 38.70 -0.86
C SER A 145 -22.66 38.26 -0.31
N VAL A 146 -22.61 37.14 0.40
CA VAL A 146 -21.37 36.55 0.93
C VAL A 146 -20.71 35.66 -0.14
N PRO A 147 -19.38 35.72 -0.34
CA PRO A 147 -18.68 34.86 -1.28
C PRO A 147 -18.95 33.37 -1.01
N LEU A 148 -19.42 32.66 -2.03
CA LEU A 148 -19.59 31.21 -1.96
C LEU A 148 -18.24 30.51 -2.07
N THR A 149 -17.93 29.67 -1.10
CA THR A 149 -16.74 28.81 -1.10
C THR A 149 -17.15 27.36 -0.94
N ALA A 150 -16.33 26.42 -1.43
CA ALA A 150 -16.62 25.00 -1.27
C ALA A 150 -16.72 24.59 0.21
N LYS A 151 -15.90 25.19 1.08
CA LYS A 151 -15.98 24.99 2.53
C LYS A 151 -17.36 25.38 3.08
N ALA A 152 -17.83 26.58 2.76
CA ALA A 152 -19.16 27.05 3.20
C ALA A 152 -20.30 26.16 2.68
N ILE A 153 -20.19 25.63 1.46
CA ILE A 153 -21.16 24.68 0.91
C ILE A 153 -21.15 23.35 1.69
N PHE A 154 -19.96 22.80 1.99
CA PHE A 154 -19.85 21.56 2.76
C PHE A 154 -20.32 21.70 4.21
N GLU A 155 -20.16 22.87 4.81
CA GLU A 155 -20.62 23.18 6.18
C GLU A 155 -22.12 23.46 6.24
N ASN A 156 -22.79 23.67 5.11
CA ASN A 156 -24.23 23.91 5.08
C ASN A 156 -25.02 22.62 5.28
N THR A 157 -25.53 22.43 6.50
CA THR A 157 -26.31 21.24 6.90
C THR A 157 -27.74 21.22 6.33
N THR A 158 -28.22 22.30 5.72
CA THR A 158 -29.57 22.33 5.12
C THR A 158 -29.62 21.62 3.75
N LEU A 159 -28.46 21.40 3.12
CA LEU A 159 -28.32 20.71 1.83
C LEU A 159 -28.36 19.19 2.03
N LYS A 160 -29.56 18.63 2.24
CA LYS A 160 -29.74 17.22 2.61
C LYS A 160 -29.20 16.24 1.58
N VAL A 161 -29.38 16.51 0.28
CA VAL A 161 -28.88 15.66 -0.80
C VAL A 161 -27.36 15.68 -0.81
N LEU A 162 -26.75 16.87 -0.70
CA LEU A 162 -25.31 17.02 -0.62
C LEU A 162 -24.73 16.30 0.60
N GLN A 163 -25.31 16.47 1.78
CA GLN A 163 -24.82 15.84 3.01
C GLN A 163 -24.91 14.31 2.94
N ALA A 164 -26.01 13.76 2.39
CA ALA A 164 -26.14 12.32 2.19
C ALA A 164 -25.08 11.75 1.23
N ASN A 165 -24.80 12.47 0.13
CA ASN A 165 -23.74 12.08 -0.80
C ASN A 165 -22.35 12.22 -0.17
N ARG A 166 -22.11 13.27 0.63
CA ARG A 166 -20.84 13.45 1.36
C ARG A 166 -20.58 12.29 2.34
N THR A 167 -21.58 11.89 3.13
CA THR A 167 -21.45 10.74 4.04
C THR A 167 -21.15 9.46 3.27
N THR A 168 -21.87 9.22 2.16
CA THR A 168 -21.63 8.07 1.29
C THR A 168 -20.20 8.09 0.74
N GLN A 169 -19.74 9.23 0.23
CA GLN A 169 -18.39 9.43 -0.26
C GLN A 169 -17.33 9.12 0.79
N ALA A 170 -17.51 9.62 2.02
CA ALA A 170 -16.59 9.39 3.12
C ALA A 170 -16.46 7.88 3.39
N ASN A 171 -17.58 7.16 3.45
CA ASN A 171 -17.60 5.71 3.66
C ASN A 171 -16.93 4.94 2.52
N CYS A 172 -17.21 5.28 1.25
CA CYS A 172 -16.55 4.62 0.11
C CYS A 172 -15.03 4.83 0.16
N LYS A 173 -14.58 6.06 0.47
CA LYS A 173 -13.17 6.43 0.55
C LYS A 173 -12.44 5.73 1.69
N ILE A 174 -13.07 5.63 2.86
CA ILE A 174 -12.55 4.86 4.01
C ILE A 174 -12.42 3.39 3.63
N LYS A 175 -13.45 2.79 3.01
CA LYS A 175 -13.42 1.39 2.55
C LYS A 175 -12.27 1.14 1.56
N PHE A 176 -12.07 2.05 0.62
CA PHE A 176 -10.95 1.98 -0.32
C PHE A 176 -9.60 2.03 0.39
N ALA A 177 -9.40 2.98 1.30
CA ALA A 177 -8.19 3.09 2.09
C ALA A 177 -7.93 1.83 2.94
N LYS A 178 -8.95 1.27 3.61
CA LYS A 178 -8.81 0.01 4.36
C LYS A 178 -8.32 -1.14 3.46
N ALA A 179 -8.81 -1.22 2.23
CA ALA A 179 -8.36 -2.25 1.27
C ALA A 179 -6.88 -2.07 0.88
N ILE A 180 -6.45 -0.84 0.58
CA ILE A 180 -5.04 -0.53 0.26
C ILE A 180 -4.13 -0.80 1.45
N SER A 181 -4.55 -0.41 2.67
CA SER A 181 -3.80 -0.66 3.90
C SER A 181 -3.65 -2.16 4.14
N SER A 182 -4.73 -2.93 4.06
CA SER A 182 -4.71 -4.39 4.24
C SER A 182 -3.82 -5.10 3.22
N TYR A 183 -3.84 -4.64 1.97
CA TYR A 183 -2.99 -5.18 0.92
C TYR A 183 -1.51 -4.87 1.15
N THR A 184 -1.21 -3.61 1.52
CA THR A 184 0.15 -3.18 1.86
C THR A 184 0.70 -3.95 3.06
N ARG A 185 -0.14 -4.18 4.08
CA ARG A 185 0.22 -4.97 5.27
C ARG A 185 0.60 -6.39 4.90
N GLY A 186 -0.19 -7.06 4.08
CA GLY A 186 0.11 -8.41 3.60
C GLY A 186 1.40 -8.48 2.78
N ALA A 187 1.61 -7.53 1.86
CA ALA A 187 2.84 -7.41 1.08
C ALA A 187 4.08 -7.28 1.99
N LEU A 188 4.01 -6.45 3.03
CA LEU A 188 5.11 -6.27 3.98
C LEU A 188 5.31 -7.49 4.90
N CYS A 189 4.22 -8.12 5.36
CA CYS A 189 4.28 -9.35 6.14
C CYS A 189 4.92 -10.53 5.38
N ALA A 190 4.96 -10.50 4.05
CA ALA A 190 5.64 -11.52 3.25
C ALA A 190 7.14 -11.66 3.58
N ALA A 191 7.78 -10.63 4.15
CA ALA A 191 9.15 -10.74 4.66
C ALA A 191 9.27 -11.63 5.91
N CYS A 192 8.15 -11.96 6.56
CA CYS A 192 8.10 -12.82 7.74
C CYS A 192 7.94 -14.30 7.44
N VAL A 193 7.87 -14.68 6.17
CA VAL A 193 7.94 -16.08 5.74
C VAL A 193 9.21 -16.73 6.32
N GLY A 194 9.12 -18.01 6.66
CA GLY A 194 10.27 -18.78 7.11
C GLY A 194 11.38 -18.78 6.07
N VAL A 195 12.63 -18.52 6.49
CA VAL A 195 13.78 -18.49 5.56
C VAL A 195 13.97 -19.82 4.81
N ASP A 196 13.51 -20.92 5.41
CA ASP A 196 13.53 -22.28 4.89
C ASP A 196 12.36 -22.61 3.96
N GLN A 197 11.32 -21.78 3.98
CA GLN A 197 10.11 -21.91 3.16
C GLN A 197 10.02 -20.85 2.06
N ALA A 198 10.83 -19.78 2.13
CA ALA A 198 10.74 -18.63 1.25
C ALA A 198 10.82 -18.99 -0.24
N SER A 199 11.68 -19.96 -0.61
CA SER A 199 11.82 -20.44 -2.01
C SER A 199 10.54 -21.06 -2.57
N ASN A 200 9.70 -21.67 -1.72
CA ASN A 200 8.45 -22.31 -2.16
C ASN A 200 7.45 -21.29 -2.72
N TYR A 201 7.57 -20.03 -2.30
CA TYR A 201 6.73 -18.92 -2.72
C TYR A 201 7.24 -18.19 -3.96
N PHE A 202 8.25 -18.71 -4.66
CA PHE A 202 8.65 -18.18 -5.96
C PHE A 202 8.39 -19.21 -7.07
N ASN A 203 7.96 -18.73 -8.24
CA ASN A 203 7.93 -19.56 -9.44
C ASN A 203 9.31 -19.59 -10.12
N SER A 204 9.43 -20.35 -11.22
CA SER A 204 10.65 -20.43 -12.02
C SER A 204 11.14 -19.10 -12.61
N GLN A 205 10.25 -18.11 -12.73
CA GLN A 205 10.52 -16.76 -13.23
C GLN A 205 10.84 -15.78 -12.09
N ASN A 206 11.02 -16.27 -10.86
CA ASN A 206 11.28 -15.47 -9.67
C ASN A 206 10.16 -14.46 -9.34
N GLN A 207 8.93 -14.77 -9.73
CA GLN A 207 7.72 -14.03 -9.36
C GLN A 207 7.15 -14.61 -8.06
N LEU A 208 6.66 -13.73 -7.20
CA LEU A 208 6.06 -14.12 -5.92
C LEU A 208 4.73 -14.85 -6.16
N LYS A 209 4.56 -16.03 -5.61
CA LYS A 209 3.28 -16.74 -5.58
C LYS A 209 2.39 -16.12 -4.51
N ILE A 210 1.27 -15.55 -4.92
CA ILE A 210 0.28 -14.93 -4.02
C ILE A 210 -1.05 -15.65 -4.09
N SER A 211 -1.75 -15.70 -2.95
CA SER A 211 -3.03 -16.38 -2.81
C SER A 211 -4.09 -15.73 -3.70
N LYS A 212 -4.75 -16.55 -4.53
CA LYS A 212 -5.91 -16.13 -5.33
C LYS A 212 -7.01 -15.52 -4.47
N LEU A 213 -7.22 -16.06 -3.26
CA LEU A 213 -8.25 -15.56 -2.35
C LEU A 213 -7.92 -14.16 -1.84
N SER A 214 -6.66 -13.91 -1.48
CA SER A 214 -6.22 -12.57 -1.07
C SER A 214 -6.35 -11.55 -2.19
N VAL A 215 -6.00 -11.91 -3.43
CA VAL A 215 -6.16 -11.02 -4.59
C VAL A 215 -7.63 -10.75 -4.88
N ALA A 216 -8.49 -11.78 -4.85
CA ALA A 216 -9.92 -11.63 -5.04
C ALA A 216 -10.56 -10.74 -3.95
N ALA A 217 -10.15 -10.89 -2.69
CA ALA A 217 -10.59 -10.05 -1.59
C ALA A 217 -10.18 -8.58 -1.81
N PHE A 218 -8.92 -8.33 -2.15
CA PHE A 218 -8.44 -6.99 -2.47
C PHE A 218 -9.25 -6.35 -3.61
N GLN A 219 -9.34 -7.04 -4.75
CA GLN A 219 -10.06 -6.55 -5.92
C GLN A 219 -11.53 -6.29 -5.61
N SER A 220 -12.20 -7.21 -4.90
CA SER A 220 -13.60 -7.07 -4.52
C SER A 220 -13.83 -5.84 -3.64
N GLN A 221 -12.96 -5.61 -2.64
CA GLN A 221 -13.07 -4.47 -1.75
C GLN A 221 -12.79 -3.15 -2.48
N THR A 222 -11.77 -3.09 -3.34
CA THR A 222 -11.49 -1.91 -4.15
C THR A 222 -12.60 -1.64 -5.17
N ASP A 223 -13.08 -2.66 -5.87
CA ASP A 223 -14.15 -2.52 -6.87
C ASP A 223 -15.44 -2.02 -6.21
N SER A 224 -15.83 -2.63 -5.08
CA SER A 224 -17.00 -2.20 -4.34
C SER A 224 -16.88 -0.74 -3.86
N ALA A 225 -15.71 -0.33 -3.38
CA ALA A 225 -15.48 1.05 -2.95
C ALA A 225 -15.49 2.04 -4.13
N ILE A 226 -14.91 1.66 -5.27
CA ILE A 226 -14.91 2.46 -6.50
C ILE A 226 -16.33 2.60 -7.05
N THR A 227 -17.10 1.51 -7.16
CA THR A 227 -18.49 1.54 -7.61
C THR A 227 -19.38 2.36 -6.67
N CYS A 228 -19.21 2.21 -5.36
CA CYS A 228 -19.83 3.08 -4.35
C CYS A 228 -19.54 4.55 -4.66
N PHE A 229 -18.27 4.89 -4.95
CA PHE A 229 -17.87 6.25 -5.25
C PHE A 229 -18.42 6.77 -6.60
N GLN A 230 -18.41 5.92 -7.64
CA GLN A 230 -18.94 6.24 -8.96
C GLN A 230 -20.45 6.54 -8.94
N SER A 231 -21.21 5.88 -8.06
CA SER A 231 -22.66 6.03 -7.99
C SER A 231 -23.11 7.48 -7.79
N MET A 232 -22.28 8.32 -7.15
CA MET A 232 -22.52 9.74 -6.94
C MET A 232 -22.47 10.57 -8.23
N PHE A 233 -21.79 10.07 -9.26
CA PHE A 233 -21.60 10.76 -10.54
C PHE A 233 -22.50 10.22 -11.65
N THR A 234 -23.53 9.45 -11.30
CA THR A 234 -24.58 9.10 -12.26
C THR A 234 -25.31 10.38 -12.69
N PRO A 235 -25.84 10.46 -13.93
CA PRO A 235 -26.60 11.63 -14.38
C PRO A 235 -27.70 12.01 -13.39
N GLN A 236 -28.47 11.04 -12.90
CA GLN A 236 -29.53 11.28 -11.93
C GLN A 236 -29.02 11.89 -10.61
N ASN A 237 -27.93 11.39 -10.04
CA ASN A 237 -27.42 11.92 -8.77
C ASN A 237 -26.76 13.30 -8.94
N LEU A 238 -26.07 13.53 -10.06
CA LEU A 238 -25.56 14.87 -10.38
C LEU A 238 -26.70 15.88 -10.52
N ASP A 239 -27.80 15.49 -11.15
CA ASP A 239 -28.99 16.35 -11.30
C ASP A 239 -29.58 16.72 -9.95
N LEU A 240 -29.73 15.76 -9.05
CA LEU A 240 -30.25 15.99 -7.70
C LEU A 240 -29.35 16.93 -6.89
N ILE A 241 -28.03 16.70 -6.91
CA ILE A 241 -27.06 17.56 -6.21
C ILE A 241 -27.10 18.98 -6.79
N LEU A 242 -27.03 19.12 -8.12
CA LEU A 242 -27.00 20.44 -8.77
C LEU A 242 -28.32 21.19 -8.62
N SER A 243 -29.46 20.49 -8.64
CA SER A 243 -30.77 21.10 -8.39
C SER A 243 -30.87 21.66 -6.98
N GLU A 244 -30.42 20.90 -5.97
CA GLU A 244 -30.39 21.36 -4.57
C GLU A 244 -29.46 22.58 -4.42
N LEU A 245 -28.26 22.53 -5.00
CA LEU A 245 -27.30 23.63 -4.94
C LEU A 245 -27.82 24.90 -5.63
N ASN A 246 -28.39 24.78 -6.83
CA ASN A 246 -28.95 25.93 -7.54
C ASN A 246 -30.13 26.54 -6.76
N ALA A 247 -31.03 25.71 -6.23
CA ALA A 247 -32.17 26.19 -5.45
C ALA A 247 -31.72 26.93 -4.17
N ALA A 248 -30.62 26.50 -3.55
CA ALA A 248 -30.08 27.13 -2.35
C ALA A 248 -29.32 28.43 -2.64
N TYR A 249 -28.68 28.55 -3.79
CA TYR A 249 -27.67 29.60 -4.03
C TYR A 249 -27.95 30.53 -5.21
N ILE A 250 -28.96 30.27 -6.05
CA ILE A 250 -29.35 31.15 -7.15
C ILE A 250 -30.73 31.73 -6.87
N LYS A 251 -30.81 33.05 -6.76
CA LYS A 251 -32.06 33.77 -6.51
C LYS A 251 -32.93 33.78 -7.77
N GLY A 252 -34.25 33.65 -7.59
CA GLY A 252 -35.23 33.87 -8.65
C GLY A 252 -35.27 32.81 -9.76
N ASN A 253 -34.57 31.68 -9.61
CA ASN A 253 -34.50 30.60 -10.61
C ASN A 253 -34.04 31.10 -12.00
N ASP A 254 -32.98 31.92 -11.99
CA ASP A 254 -32.37 32.51 -13.19
C ASP A 254 -31.86 31.44 -14.17
N THR A 255 -31.96 31.72 -15.47
CA THR A 255 -31.34 30.95 -16.57
C THR A 255 -29.87 30.59 -16.34
N CYS A 256 -29.13 31.36 -15.54
CA CYS A 256 -27.75 31.06 -15.19
C CYS A 256 -27.59 29.68 -14.51
N GLY A 257 -28.58 29.22 -13.75
CA GLY A 257 -28.56 27.90 -13.10
C GLY A 257 -28.54 26.74 -14.11
N LEU A 258 -29.21 26.89 -15.25
CA LEU A 258 -29.16 25.91 -16.35
C LEU A 258 -27.77 25.86 -16.98
N ASN A 259 -27.14 27.03 -17.19
CA ASN A 259 -25.78 27.12 -17.73
C ASN A 259 -24.74 26.51 -16.79
N VAL A 260 -24.86 26.77 -15.49
CA VAL A 260 -24.01 26.15 -14.45
C VAL A 260 -24.17 24.64 -14.47
N THR A 261 -25.42 24.16 -14.46
CA THR A 261 -25.75 22.74 -14.49
C THR A 261 -25.14 22.05 -15.70
N GLN A 262 -25.35 22.61 -16.90
CA GLN A 262 -24.82 22.05 -18.13
C GLN A 262 -23.28 22.05 -18.16
N SER A 263 -22.66 23.12 -17.67
CA SER A 263 -21.19 23.25 -17.62
C SER A 263 -20.57 22.24 -16.65
N VAL A 264 -21.16 22.04 -15.48
CA VAL A 264 -20.71 21.03 -14.52
C VAL A 264 -20.89 19.63 -15.10
N LYS A 265 -22.09 19.28 -15.60
CA LYS A 265 -22.33 17.96 -16.22
C LYS A 265 -21.35 17.67 -17.33
N THR A 266 -21.07 18.65 -18.20
CA THR A 266 -20.13 18.49 -19.33
C THR A 266 -18.72 18.13 -18.84
N LYS A 267 -18.25 18.73 -17.74
CA LYS A 267 -16.96 18.37 -17.12
C LYS A 267 -16.94 16.97 -16.50
N PHE A 268 -18.10 16.44 -16.12
CA PHE A 268 -18.26 15.11 -15.53
C PHE A 268 -18.82 14.06 -16.49
N LEU A 269 -18.96 14.36 -17.80
CA LEU A 269 -19.42 13.40 -18.80
C LEU A 269 -18.50 12.18 -18.96
N ASN A 270 -17.23 12.27 -18.51
CA ASN A 270 -16.26 11.19 -18.66
C ASN A 270 -15.25 11.16 -17.49
N PRO A 271 -15.69 10.88 -16.25
CA PRO A 271 -14.93 11.24 -15.05
C PRO A 271 -13.68 10.37 -14.79
N LYS A 272 -13.35 9.41 -15.68
CA LYS A 272 -12.26 8.41 -15.51
C LYS A 272 -12.18 7.83 -14.09
N LEU A 273 -13.32 7.66 -13.42
CA LEU A 273 -13.42 7.01 -12.11
C LEU A 273 -13.55 5.49 -12.28
N THR A 274 -12.94 4.90 -13.29
CA THR A 274 -13.11 3.47 -13.64
C THR A 274 -11.88 2.68 -13.23
N ASN A 275 -12.08 1.46 -12.72
CA ASN A 275 -10.98 0.54 -12.43
C ASN A 275 -10.49 -0.15 -13.71
N SER A 276 -10.10 0.62 -14.71
CA SER A 276 -9.63 0.15 -16.01
C SER A 276 -8.38 0.91 -16.42
N ASP A 277 -7.36 0.21 -16.86
CA ASP A 277 -6.11 0.80 -17.37
C ASP A 277 -6.23 1.31 -18.81
N GLY A 278 -7.38 1.13 -19.47
CA GLY A 278 -7.60 1.50 -20.87
C GLY A 278 -7.12 0.46 -21.89
N TYR A 279 -6.46 -0.62 -21.44
CA TYR A 279 -5.93 -1.71 -22.27
C TYR A 279 -6.57 -3.07 -21.95
N GLY A 280 -7.65 -3.08 -21.17
CA GLY A 280 -8.42 -4.28 -20.81
C GLY A 280 -8.04 -4.91 -19.47
N SER A 281 -7.13 -4.30 -18.69
CA SER A 281 -6.82 -4.72 -17.32
C SER A 281 -7.35 -3.74 -16.28
N LYS A 282 -7.34 -4.15 -15.01
CA LYS A 282 -7.71 -3.29 -13.87
C LYS A 282 -6.51 -2.46 -13.42
N MET A 283 -6.74 -1.21 -12.99
CA MET A 283 -5.70 -0.42 -12.31
C MET A 283 -5.35 -1.04 -10.94
N CYS A 284 -6.36 -1.50 -10.20
CA CYS A 284 -6.23 -2.26 -8.96
C CYS A 284 -6.25 -3.78 -9.26
N ASN A 285 -5.23 -4.30 -9.95
CA ASN A 285 -5.18 -5.72 -10.36
C ASN A 285 -4.73 -6.69 -9.25
N GLY A 286 -4.14 -6.21 -8.15
CA GLY A 286 -3.71 -7.05 -7.02
C GLY A 286 -2.58 -8.04 -7.34
N THR A 287 -1.91 -7.93 -8.49
CA THR A 287 -0.73 -8.74 -8.83
C THR A 287 0.56 -7.92 -8.87
N ASN A 288 0.44 -6.60 -8.67
CA ASN A 288 1.53 -5.69 -8.32
C ASN A 288 1.60 -5.59 -6.80
N VAL A 289 2.50 -6.34 -6.15
CA VAL A 289 2.57 -6.48 -4.69
C VAL A 289 3.49 -5.42 -4.07
N PHE A 290 4.67 -5.23 -4.65
CA PHE A 290 5.68 -4.29 -4.15
C PHE A 290 5.81 -3.04 -5.03
N THR A 291 5.32 -3.11 -6.27
CA THR A 291 5.33 -1.98 -7.20
C THR A 291 4.24 -0.97 -6.84
N LYS A 292 4.58 0.34 -6.86
CA LYS A 292 3.60 1.42 -6.68
C LYS A 292 2.52 1.35 -7.75
N SER A 293 1.25 1.30 -7.34
CA SER A 293 0.11 1.37 -8.26
C SER A 293 -0.56 2.74 -8.16
N VAL A 294 0.14 3.77 -8.65
CA VAL A 294 -0.31 5.18 -8.57
C VAL A 294 -1.69 5.39 -9.20
N GLY A 295 -2.01 4.66 -10.28
CA GLY A 295 -3.33 4.70 -10.91
C GLY A 295 -4.44 4.17 -10.00
N CYS A 296 -4.20 3.03 -9.33
CA CYS A 296 -5.15 2.51 -8.33
C CYS A 296 -5.28 3.48 -7.15
N GLU A 297 -4.15 3.91 -6.57
CA GLU A 297 -4.13 4.78 -5.38
C GLU A 297 -4.85 6.12 -5.60
N ASN A 298 -4.86 6.64 -6.84
CA ASN A 298 -5.47 7.92 -7.19
C ASN A 298 -6.85 7.82 -7.86
N ILE A 299 -7.45 6.63 -7.93
CA ILE A 299 -8.68 6.42 -8.71
C ILE A 299 -9.85 7.27 -8.22
N LEU A 300 -9.95 7.54 -6.90
CA LEU A 300 -11.05 8.32 -6.32
C LEU A 300 -10.88 9.84 -6.52
N GLN A 301 -9.70 10.28 -6.93
CA GLN A 301 -9.41 11.67 -7.29
C GLN A 301 -9.96 12.00 -8.69
N GLY A 302 -10.26 10.99 -9.51
CA GLY A 302 -10.70 11.15 -10.90
C GLY A 302 -9.63 11.80 -11.76
N ASP A 303 -10.04 12.35 -12.91
CA ASP A 303 -9.11 13.03 -13.82
C ASP A 303 -8.33 14.16 -13.10
N PRO A 304 -6.98 14.18 -13.15
CA PRO A 304 -6.18 15.23 -12.55
C PRO A 304 -6.48 16.62 -13.14
N LEU A 305 -7.05 16.69 -14.35
CA LEU A 305 -7.37 17.93 -15.06
C LEU A 305 -8.82 18.40 -14.86
N LEU A 306 -9.64 17.72 -14.05
CA LEU A 306 -11.06 18.06 -13.78
C LEU A 306 -11.27 19.55 -13.45
N GLU A 307 -10.42 20.10 -12.58
CA GLU A 307 -10.49 21.50 -12.12
C GLU A 307 -9.76 22.48 -13.06
N GLN A 308 -9.05 22.00 -14.08
CA GLN A 308 -8.37 22.85 -15.05
C GLN A 308 -9.34 23.38 -16.11
N ASN A 309 -9.07 24.59 -16.58
CA ASN A 309 -9.71 25.16 -17.77
C ASN A 309 -8.96 24.71 -19.00
N ILE A 310 -9.27 23.52 -19.53
CA ILE A 310 -8.71 23.12 -20.82
C ILE A 310 -9.50 23.86 -21.91
N THR A 311 -9.04 25.04 -22.31
CA THR A 311 -9.25 25.52 -23.67
C THR A 311 -8.62 24.48 -24.57
N ARG A 312 -9.34 23.90 -25.55
CA ARG A 312 -8.84 22.85 -26.45
C ARG A 312 -7.38 23.12 -26.85
N ILE A 313 -6.45 22.37 -26.26
CA ILE A 313 -5.10 22.20 -26.79
C ILE A 313 -5.04 20.73 -27.22
N LEU A 314 -4.82 20.52 -28.51
CA LEU A 314 -4.64 19.20 -29.15
C LEU A 314 -3.37 18.45 -28.67
N GLN A 315 -2.85 18.73 -27.47
CA GLN A 315 -1.55 18.23 -26.97
C GLN A 315 -1.55 17.89 -25.48
N LEU A 316 -2.64 17.33 -24.93
CA LEU A 316 -2.69 16.97 -23.50
C LEU A 316 -2.61 15.47 -23.19
N ASP A 317 -2.32 14.62 -24.19
CA ASP A 317 -2.15 13.18 -23.96
C ASP A 317 -0.68 12.75 -23.72
N GLU A 318 0.32 13.62 -23.92
CA GLU A 318 1.72 13.16 -23.87
C GLU A 318 2.57 13.63 -22.69
N GLN A 319 2.21 14.71 -21.97
CA GLN A 319 3.15 15.28 -20.98
C GLN A 319 2.90 14.91 -19.51
N ASN A 320 1.71 14.41 -19.13
CA ASN A 320 1.43 14.09 -17.72
C ASN A 320 1.13 12.62 -17.42
N ASN A 321 1.15 11.72 -18.42
CA ASN A 321 0.93 10.28 -18.20
C ASN A 321 1.82 9.34 -19.03
N ASN A 322 2.80 9.85 -19.79
CA ASN A 322 3.73 9.00 -20.53
C ASN A 322 4.95 8.57 -19.71
N ASN A 323 4.74 8.11 -18.48
CA ASN A 323 5.37 6.84 -18.15
C ASN A 323 4.62 5.78 -18.94
N ARG A 324 4.99 5.69 -20.22
CA ARG A 324 4.68 4.59 -21.12
C ARG A 324 4.98 3.33 -20.30
N ILE A 325 3.95 2.69 -19.74
CA ILE A 325 4.11 1.43 -19.01
C ILE A 325 4.44 0.41 -20.09
N LEU A 326 5.71 0.34 -20.48
CA LEU A 326 6.31 -0.90 -20.97
C LEU A 326 5.87 -1.93 -19.94
N GLN A 327 4.97 -2.85 -20.36
CA GLN A 327 4.30 -3.84 -19.53
C GLN A 327 5.10 -4.12 -18.26
N LEU A 328 4.71 -3.47 -17.14
CA LEU A 328 5.30 -3.77 -15.84
C LEU A 328 5.06 -5.26 -15.65
N THR A 329 6.12 -6.04 -15.78
CA THR A 329 6.03 -7.48 -15.59
C THR A 329 5.57 -7.65 -14.15
N SER A 330 4.41 -8.27 -13.97
CA SER A 330 3.82 -8.47 -12.64
C SER A 330 4.87 -9.09 -11.73
N ASP A 331 5.09 -8.49 -10.56
CA ASP A 331 6.08 -8.97 -9.60
C ASP A 331 5.59 -10.21 -8.83
N ALA A 332 4.32 -10.57 -9.04
CA ALA A 332 3.67 -11.75 -8.50
C ALA A 332 2.81 -12.53 -9.53
N VAL A 333 2.55 -13.79 -9.22
CA VAL A 333 1.66 -14.71 -9.92
C VAL A 333 0.66 -15.34 -8.96
N LEU A 334 -0.51 -15.68 -9.48
CA LEU A 334 -1.58 -16.29 -8.69
C LEU A 334 -1.34 -17.78 -8.46
N ASP A 335 -1.34 -18.20 -7.20
CA ASP A 335 -1.17 -19.60 -6.79
C ASP A 335 -2.17 -19.95 -5.68
N ASN A 336 -2.65 -21.20 -5.65
CA ASN A 336 -3.58 -21.65 -4.59
C ASN A 336 -2.88 -21.80 -3.24
N SER A 337 -1.56 -21.99 -3.24
CA SER A 337 -0.67 -22.09 -2.08
C SER A 337 0.20 -20.83 -1.89
N GLY A 338 -0.15 -19.74 -2.56
CA GLY A 338 0.59 -18.48 -2.49
C GLY A 338 0.41 -17.75 -1.15
N LEU A 339 1.24 -16.73 -0.94
CA LEU A 339 1.22 -15.90 0.26
C LEU A 339 -0.09 -15.12 0.39
N GLU A 340 -0.55 -14.97 1.62
CA GLU A 340 -1.64 -14.07 1.95
C GLU A 340 -1.13 -12.62 1.90
N VAL A 341 -1.62 -11.88 0.92
CA VAL A 341 -1.24 -10.47 0.70
C VAL A 341 -2.36 -9.50 1.08
N PHE A 342 -3.46 -9.96 1.66
CA PHE A 342 -4.56 -9.11 2.13
C PHE A 342 -4.83 -9.43 3.61
N ILE A 343 -4.28 -8.61 4.50
CA ILE A 343 -4.30 -8.82 5.94
C ILE A 343 -4.92 -7.60 6.62
N SER A 344 -6.06 -7.77 7.28
CA SER A 344 -6.71 -6.71 8.06
C SER A 344 -6.05 -6.48 9.41
N SER A 345 -6.15 -5.27 9.96
CA SER A 345 -5.77 -4.96 11.34
C SER A 345 -6.80 -4.07 12.01
N THR A 346 -6.89 -4.12 13.33
CA THR A 346 -7.70 -3.19 14.13
C THR A 346 -7.14 -1.76 14.07
N THR A 347 -5.87 -1.56 13.68
CA THR A 347 -5.30 -0.22 13.45
C THR A 347 -6.00 0.53 12.31
N ASP A 348 -6.68 -0.20 11.40
CA ASP A 348 -7.47 0.38 10.32
C ASP A 348 -8.68 1.19 10.85
N ASP A 349 -9.04 1.07 12.12
CA ASP A 349 -10.10 1.88 12.74
C ASP A 349 -9.69 3.35 12.93
N ALA A 350 -8.39 3.67 12.83
CA ALA A 350 -7.91 5.05 12.77
C ALA A 350 -8.14 5.72 11.40
N ILE A 351 -8.57 4.97 10.38
CA ILE A 351 -8.81 5.50 9.03
C ILE A 351 -10.10 6.34 9.00
N THR A 352 -9.93 7.66 8.94
CA THR A 352 -10.99 8.65 8.71
C THR A 352 -10.97 9.17 7.27
N GLU A 353 -12.02 9.87 6.84
CA GLU A 353 -12.14 10.42 5.48
C GLU A 353 -10.94 11.30 5.07
N ASP A 354 -10.42 12.09 6.01
CA ASP A 354 -9.34 13.07 5.83
C ASP A 354 -7.96 12.53 6.25
N GLY A 355 -7.91 11.34 6.86
CA GLY A 355 -6.69 10.74 7.37
C GLY A 355 -6.06 11.48 8.57
N ASN A 356 -6.79 12.39 9.22
CA ASN A 356 -6.24 13.20 10.33
C ASN A 356 -5.93 12.37 11.58
N ASN A 357 -6.67 11.28 11.81
CA ASN A 357 -6.40 10.35 12.91
C ASN A 357 -5.20 9.42 12.64
N ILE A 358 -4.65 9.43 11.42
CA ILE A 358 -3.45 8.66 11.08
C ILE A 358 -2.22 9.48 11.45
N THR A 359 -1.64 9.15 12.60
CA THR A 359 -0.40 9.76 13.10
C THR A 359 0.72 8.72 13.13
N PRO A 360 1.97 9.11 12.80
CA PRO A 360 3.13 8.23 12.97
C PRO A 360 3.32 7.88 14.45
N ASN A 361 2.91 6.67 14.85
CA ASN A 361 3.09 6.19 16.21
C ASN A 361 4.07 5.01 16.23
N PHE A 362 5.32 5.32 16.52
CA PHE A 362 6.37 4.32 16.68
C PHE A 362 6.68 4.01 18.16
N THR A 363 5.77 4.40 19.06
CA THR A 363 5.92 4.14 20.50
C THR A 363 5.87 2.63 20.75
N GLY A 364 6.80 2.11 21.55
CA GLY A 364 6.90 0.67 21.81
C GLY A 364 7.55 -0.15 20.69
N ILE A 365 8.16 0.52 19.70
CA ILE A 365 9.16 -0.08 18.81
C ILE A 365 10.53 0.20 19.42
N SER A 366 11.14 -0.82 20.03
CA SER A 366 12.46 -0.70 20.65
C SER A 366 13.54 -1.14 19.67
N VAL A 367 14.38 -0.19 19.25
CA VAL A 367 15.55 -0.49 18.43
C VAL A 367 16.78 -0.53 19.32
N THR A 368 17.23 -1.73 19.70
CA THR A 368 18.60 -1.91 20.20
C THR A 368 19.54 -1.72 19.02
N THR A 369 20.03 -0.49 18.84
CA THR A 369 21.23 -0.26 18.04
C THR A 369 22.38 -0.96 18.74
N THR A 370 22.75 -2.14 18.27
CA THR A 370 24.10 -2.66 18.55
C THR A 370 25.09 -1.73 17.86
N GLN A 371 25.46 -0.63 18.53
CA GLN A 371 26.73 0.07 18.33
C GLN A 371 27.84 -0.87 18.80
N SER A 372 28.03 -1.98 18.09
CA SER A 372 29.14 -2.88 18.34
C SER A 372 30.27 -2.47 17.40
N GLY A 373 31.24 -1.70 17.92
CA GLY A 373 32.62 -1.83 17.45
C GLY A 373 33.39 -0.64 16.87
N ILE A 374 33.18 0.63 17.26
CA ILE A 374 34.11 1.72 16.85
C ILE A 374 34.64 2.60 18.02
N ILE A 375 34.25 2.37 19.27
CA ILE A 375 34.80 3.18 20.41
C ILE A 375 36.06 2.56 21.06
N PHE A 376 36.44 1.33 20.73
CA PHE A 376 37.60 0.67 21.34
C PHE A 376 38.95 0.88 20.62
N LEU A 377 38.99 1.59 19.49
CA LEU A 377 40.24 1.88 18.77
C LEU A 377 40.85 3.26 19.10
N SER A 378 40.06 4.19 19.63
CA SER A 378 40.57 5.51 20.09
C SER A 378 41.24 5.45 21.46
N PHE A 379 41.06 4.39 22.25
CA PHE A 379 41.81 4.17 23.50
C PHE A 379 43.12 3.39 23.29
N ILE A 380 43.22 2.55 22.27
CA ILE A 380 44.47 1.82 21.97
C ILE A 380 45.48 2.72 21.24
N LEU A 381 45.04 3.68 20.41
CA LEU A 381 45.93 4.68 19.81
C LEU A 381 46.40 5.77 20.78
N LEU A 382 45.72 5.97 21.92
CA LEU A 382 46.21 6.87 22.98
C LEU A 382 47.23 6.19 23.90
N MET A 383 47.17 4.87 24.06
CA MET A 383 48.14 4.10 24.86
C MET A 383 49.44 3.75 24.09
N LEU A 384 49.45 3.82 22.76
CA LEU A 384 50.66 3.62 21.95
C LEU A 384 51.48 4.90 21.70
N ASN A 385 51.04 6.06 22.20
CA ASN A 385 51.82 7.31 22.18
C ASN A 385 52.45 7.65 23.55
N ILE A 386 52.44 6.70 24.50
CA ILE A 386 53.09 6.85 25.83
C ILE A 386 53.95 5.61 26.12
N LEU A 387 54.76 5.18 25.16
CA LEU A 387 55.83 4.19 25.37
C LEU A 387 57.06 4.56 24.54
#